data_AF-A0A654CSC0-F1
#
_entry.id   AF-A0A654CSC0-F1
#
_cell.length_a   1.000
_cell.length_b   1.000
_cell.length_c   1.000
_cell.angle_alpha   90.00
_cell.angle_beta   90.00
_cell.angle_gamma   90.00
#
_symmetry.space_group_name_H-M   'P 1'
#
loop_
_entity.id
_entity.type
_entity.pdbx_description
1 polymer ?
#
loop_
_entity_poly.entity_id
_entity_poly.type
_entity_poly.pdbx_seq_one_letter_code
_entity_poly.pdbx_strand_id
1 'polypeptide(L)' 'MMPALEKTQRRSHVVHVQATNNLAGARMSSYMSSKMADYVKGRIFSAELVAAAKARYGIHD' A
#
# COMPACT_ATOMS: atom_id res chain seq x y z
N MET A 1 -13.17 -14.32 -4.41
CA MET A 1 -13.76 -13.00 -4.76
C MET A 1 -13.73 -12.16 -3.50
N MET A 2 -13.06 -11.01 -3.51
CA MET A 2 -12.92 -10.16 -2.31
C MET A 2 -14.25 -9.45 -2.01
N PRO A 3 -14.72 -9.41 -0.75
CA PRO A 3 -15.94 -8.70 -0.39
C PRO A 3 -15.87 -7.22 -0.78
N ALA A 4 -17.00 -6.65 -1.22
CA ALA A 4 -17.07 -5.25 -1.65
C ALA A 4 -16.66 -4.28 -0.54
N LEU A 5 -17.07 -4.56 0.70
CA LEU A 5 -16.70 -3.76 1.88
C LEU A 5 -15.18 -3.73 2.09
N GLU A 6 -14.55 -4.90 2.02
CA GLU A 6 -13.10 -5.02 2.22
C GLU A 6 -12.35 -4.26 1.11
N LYS A 7 -12.82 -4.31 -0.13
CA LYS A 7 -12.22 -3.57 -1.25
C LYS A 7 -12.30 -2.05 -1.03
N THR A 8 -13.43 -1.56 -0.53
CA THR A 8 -13.62 -0.15 -0.19
C THR A 8 -12.70 0.27 0.95
N GLN A 9 -12.57 -0.54 2.00
CA GLN A 9 -11.65 -0.27 3.12
C GLN A 9 -10.20 -0.17 2.63
N ARG A 10 -9.75 -1.16 1.84
CA ARG A 10 -8.38 -1.15 1.29
C ARG A 10 -8.12 0.07 0.42
N ARG A 11 -9.09 0.51 -0.39
CA ARG A 11 -8.98 1.76 -1.15
C ARG A 11 -8.86 2.98 -0.25
N SER A 12 -9.68 3.07 0.79
CA SER A 12 -9.63 4.16 1.77
C SER A 12 -8.24 4.26 2.43
N HIS A 13 -7.65 3.12 2.81
CA HIS A 13 -6.30 3.10 3.37
C HIS A 13 -5.25 3.67 2.40
N VAL A 14 -5.28 3.29 1.12
CA VAL A 14 -4.31 3.80 0.14
C VAL A 14 -4.50 5.29 -0.13
N VAL A 15 -5.75 5.75 -0.22
CA VAL A 15 -6.07 7.18 -0.36
C VAL A 15 -5.54 7.97 0.84
N HIS A 16 -5.73 7.44 2.05
CA HIS A 16 -5.22 8.06 3.27
C HIS A 16 -3.69 8.19 3.24
N VAL A 17 -2.97 7.12 2.91
CA VAL A 17 -1.50 7.13 2.78
C VAL A 17 -1.03 8.12 1.71
N GLN A 18 -1.73 8.20 0.59
CA GLN A 18 -1.38 9.15 -0.47
C GLN A 18 -1.61 10.60 -0.01
N ALA A 19 -2.71 10.87 0.67
CA ALA A 19 -3.01 12.19 1.22
C ALA A 19 -1.95 12.62 2.25
N THR A 20 -1.58 11.75 3.19
CA THR A 20 -0.56 12.07 4.21
C THR A 20 0.83 12.28 3.61
N ASN A 21 1.23 11.49 2.61
CA ASN A 21 2.49 11.71 1.89
C ASN A 21 2.49 13.05 1.15
N ASN A 22 1.39 13.40 0.48
CA ASN A 22 1.26 14.67 -0.22
C ASN A 22 1.37 15.87 0.73
N LEU A 23 0.78 15.79 1.93
CA LEU A 23 0.91 16.82 2.97
C LEU A 23 2.36 16.99 3.44
N ALA A 24 3.15 15.92 3.43
CA ALA A 24 4.58 15.94 3.75
C ALA A 24 5.46 16.35 2.55
N GLY A 25 4.88 16.71 1.39
CA GLY A 25 5.64 16.98 0.16
C GLY A 25 6.34 15.75 -0.42
N ALA A 26 6.01 14.55 0.07
CA ALA A 26 6.60 13.30 -0.36
C ALA A 26 5.76 12.64 -1.47
N ARG A 27 6.44 11.99 -2.41
CA ARG A 27 5.80 11.16 -3.44
C ARG A 27 6.16 9.71 -3.24
N MET A 28 5.16 8.84 -3.32
CA MET A 28 5.39 7.41 -3.32
C MET A 28 6.21 7.00 -4.55
N SER A 29 7.15 6.08 -4.35
CA SER A 29 7.87 5.46 -5.46
C SER A 29 6.92 4.68 -6.38
N SER A 30 7.34 4.47 -7.63
CA SER A 30 6.61 3.62 -8.58
C SER A 30 6.41 2.20 -8.06
N TYR A 31 7.44 1.66 -7.37
CA TYR A 31 7.39 0.36 -6.72
C TYR A 31 6.29 0.29 -5.65
N MET A 32 6.27 1.24 -4.70
CA MET A 32 5.26 1.25 -3.64
C MET A 32 3.85 1.50 -4.18
N SER A 33 3.73 2.32 -5.21
CA SER A 33 2.45 2.55 -5.90
C SER A 33 1.91 1.26 -6.52
N SER A 34 2.78 0.46 -7.16
CA SER A 34 2.41 -0.85 -7.71
C SER A 34 1.94 -1.82 -6.62
N LYS A 35 2.67 -1.92 -5.51
CA LYS A 35 2.31 -2.80 -4.40
C LYS A 35 1.01 -2.38 -3.69
N MET A 36 0.78 -1.08 -3.51
CA MET A 36 -0.50 -0.57 -3.00
C MET A 36 -1.67 -0.89 -3.93
N ALA A 37 -1.46 -0.86 -5.25
CA ALA A 37 -2.48 -1.27 -6.22
C ALA A 37 -2.79 -2.78 -6.14
N ASP A 38 -1.78 -3.62 -5.93
CA ASP A 38 -1.97 -5.05 -5.70
C ASP A 38 -2.71 -5.33 -4.38
N TYR A 39 -2.40 -4.58 -3.32
CA TYR A 39 -3.12 -4.63 -2.04
C TYR A 39 -4.60 -4.28 -2.21
N VAL A 40 -4.92 -3.20 -2.93
CA VAL A 40 -6.29 -2.77 -3.24
C VAL A 40 -7.06 -3.81 -4.05
N LYS A 41 -6.37 -4.53 -4.94
CA LYS A 41 -6.95 -5.62 -5.74
C LYS A 41 -7.11 -6.92 -4.95
N GLY A 42 -6.64 -6.98 -3.71
CA GLY A 42 -6.66 -8.20 -2.89
C GLY A 42 -5.65 -9.25 -3.33
N ARG A 43 -4.65 -8.88 -4.14
CA ARG A 43 -3.60 -9.80 -4.62
C ARG A 43 -2.54 -10.07 -3.58
N ILE A 44 -2.34 -9.12 -2.67
CA ILE A 44 -1.45 -9.24 -1.52
C ILE A 44 -2.16 -8.77 -0.25
N PHE A 45 -1.73 -9.28 0.90
CA PHE A 45 -2.12 -8.83 2.22
C PHE A 45 -1.26 -7.65 2.69
N SER A 46 -1.69 -6.98 3.76
CA SER A 46 -0.93 -5.87 4.36
C SER A 46 0.45 -6.32 4.87
N ALA A 47 0.54 -7.52 5.45
CA ALA A 47 1.81 -8.09 5.90
C ALA A 47 2.79 -8.30 4.73
N GLU A 48 2.32 -8.77 3.59
CA GLU A 48 3.14 -8.96 2.38
C GLU A 48 3.57 -7.62 1.77
N LEU A 49 2.70 -6.61 1.81
CA LEU A 49 3.05 -5.23 1.42
C LEU A 49 4.19 -4.68 2.28
N VAL A 50 4.11 -4.86 3.61
CA VAL A 50 5.15 -4.43 4.55
C VAL A 50 6.46 -5.21 4.31
N ALA A 51 6.38 -6.54 4.18
CA ALA A 51 7.54 -7.37 3.92
C ALA A 51 8.23 -6.99 2.60
N ALA A 52 7.45 -6.74 1.54
CA ALA A 52 7.96 -6.29 0.25
C ALA A 52 8.66 -4.92 0.36
N ALA A 53 8.10 -3.98 1.13
CA ALA A 53 8.72 -2.69 1.38
C ALA A 53 10.04 -2.85 2.15
N LYS A 54 10.06 -3.63 3.24
CA LYS A 54 11.28 -3.87 4.03
C LYS A 54 12.39 -4.49 3.19
N ALA A 55 12.07 -5.53 2.42
CA ALA A 55 13.01 -6.18 1.52
C ALA A 55 13.55 -5.23 0.45
N ARG A 56 12.71 -4.34 -0.10
CA ARG A 56 13.13 -3.37 -1.12
C ARG A 56 14.08 -2.31 -0.57
N TYR A 57 13.89 -1.87 0.66
CA TYR A 57 14.63 -0.78 1.27
C TYR A 57 15.74 -1.24 2.23
N GLY A 58 15.98 -2.55 2.35
CA GLY A 58 17.03 -3.10 3.22
C GLY A 58 16.76 -2.84 4.72
N ILE A 59 15.49 -2.76 5.11
CA ILE A 59 15.09 -2.53 6.50
C ILE A 59 15.05 -3.90 7.18
N HIS A 60 15.92 -4.08 8.17
CA HIS A 60 15.95 -5.24 9.07
C HIS A 60 15.44 -4.76 10.44
N ASP A 61 14.43 -5.44 10.99
CA ASP A 61 13.94 -5.19 12.35
C ASP A 61 14.96 -5.65 13.40
#